data_AF-A0A936AGB6-F1
#
_entry.id   AF-A0A936AGB6-F1
#
_cell.length_a   1.000
_cell.length_b   1.000
_cell.length_c   1.000
_cell.angle_alpha   90.00
_cell.angle_beta   90.00
_cell.angle_gamma   90.00
#
_symmetry.space_group_name_H-M   'P 1'
#
loop_
_entity.id
_entity.type
_entity.pdbx_description
1 polymer ?
#
loop_
_entity_poly.entity_id
_entity_poly.type
_entity_poly.pdbx_seq_one_letter_code
_entity_poly.pdbx_strand_id
1 'polypeptide(L)'
;MRIDNGRFLRESDLGEGGADDRFYFHDLGGKGLVLAPQTTLALDGLDPALEGEFEVQTTNGKLIVTPVFARLRAHLQQYTPEQAMTICGTDPDTIRGLARDLAKARAATCISQSNFSKFYHGIEMERAQLLCFALAGQMGRKGAGMGFPICRSTGSRRCPRRPVSDRPRWRSRRSACPWRRQC
;
A
#
# COMPACT_ATOMS: atom_id res chain seq x y z
N MET A 1 -3.99 -12.59 -13.99
CA MET A 1 -3.23 -13.69 -13.38
C MET A 1 -3.91 -14.99 -13.72
N ARG A 2 -3.17 -16.01 -14.11
CA ARG A 2 -3.73 -17.29 -14.52
C ARG A 2 -4.06 -18.14 -13.29
N ILE A 3 -5.23 -18.78 -13.30
CA ILE A 3 -5.68 -19.59 -12.16
C ILE A 3 -4.97 -20.95 -12.11
N ASP A 4 -4.59 -21.48 -13.27
CA ASP A 4 -3.94 -22.78 -13.43
C ASP A 4 -2.56 -22.86 -12.74
N ASN A 5 -1.71 -21.86 -12.94
CA ASN A 5 -0.32 -21.85 -12.48
C ASN A 5 0.01 -20.72 -11.49
N GLY A 6 -0.94 -19.81 -11.25
CA GLY A 6 -0.78 -18.67 -10.35
C GLY A 6 0.22 -17.61 -10.85
N ARG A 7 0.66 -17.65 -12.10
CA ARG A 7 1.58 -16.69 -12.73
C ARG A 7 0.80 -15.57 -13.44
N PHE A 8 1.49 -14.49 -13.79
CA PHE A 8 0.91 -13.44 -14.63
C PHE A 8 0.62 -13.97 -16.03
N LEU A 9 -0.42 -13.41 -16.67
CA LEU A 9 -0.66 -13.64 -18.09
C LEU A 9 0.37 -12.83 -18.87
N ARG A 10 1.13 -13.52 -19.72
CA ARG A 10 2.21 -12.92 -20.53
C ARG A 10 1.82 -12.90 -22.00
N GLU A 11 2.53 -12.09 -22.79
CA GLU A 11 2.36 -12.08 -24.24
C GLU A 11 2.82 -13.42 -24.86
N SER A 12 3.83 -14.05 -24.27
CA SER A 12 4.28 -15.42 -24.64
C SER A 12 3.19 -16.49 -24.50
N ASP A 13 2.19 -16.27 -23.63
CA ASP A 13 1.06 -17.19 -23.49
C ASP A 13 0.00 -17.00 -24.58
N LEU A 14 0.01 -15.87 -25.29
CA LEU A 14 -1.00 -15.51 -26.30
C LEU A 14 -0.55 -15.75 -27.74
N GLY A 15 0.76 -15.77 -28.02
CA GLY A 15 1.30 -15.96 -29.37
C GLY A 15 2.70 -16.55 -29.39
N GLU A 16 3.03 -17.27 -30.47
CA GLU A 16 4.37 -17.80 -30.71
C GLU A 16 5.36 -16.64 -30.93
N GLY A 17 6.31 -16.46 -30.00
CA GLY A 17 7.31 -15.39 -30.04
C GLY A 17 6.96 -14.15 -29.19
N GLY A 18 5.92 -14.21 -28.36
CA GLY A 18 5.57 -13.13 -27.44
C GLY A 18 6.61 -12.90 -26.33
N ALA A 19 6.72 -11.66 -25.84
CA ALA A 19 7.66 -11.31 -24.79
C ALA A 19 7.17 -11.71 -23.38
N ASP A 20 8.11 -12.06 -22.50
CA ASP A 20 7.83 -12.53 -21.14
C ASP A 20 7.61 -11.40 -20.11
N ASP A 21 7.96 -10.17 -20.47
CA ASP A 21 7.92 -8.96 -19.64
C ASP A 21 6.69 -8.09 -19.89
N ARG A 22 5.80 -8.53 -20.78
CA ARG A 22 4.57 -7.85 -21.17
C ARG A 22 3.36 -8.48 -20.50
N PHE A 23 2.58 -7.66 -19.81
CA PHE A 23 1.45 -8.08 -19.00
C PHE A 23 0.15 -7.41 -19.45
N TYR A 24 -0.97 -8.03 -19.12
CA TYR A 24 -2.29 -7.55 -19.50
C TYR A 24 -3.17 -7.28 -18.28
N PHE A 25 -4.09 -6.32 -18.44
CA PHE A 25 -5.22 -6.13 -17.55
C PHE A 25 -6.52 -6.12 -18.36
N HIS A 26 -7.64 -6.37 -17.70
CA HIS A 26 -8.94 -6.32 -18.33
C HIS A 26 -9.57 -4.94 -18.09
N ASP A 27 -10.13 -4.34 -19.13
CA ASP A 27 -10.81 -3.05 -19.10
C ASP A 27 -12.34 -3.24 -19.09
N LEU A 28 -13.01 -2.64 -18.11
CA LEU A 28 -14.48 -2.67 -18.01
C LEU A 28 -15.15 -1.71 -19.01
N GLY A 29 -14.40 -0.75 -19.55
CA GLY A 29 -14.85 0.22 -20.56
C GLY A 29 -15.11 -0.37 -21.95
N GLY A 30 -15.04 -1.69 -22.11
CA GLY A 30 -15.43 -2.41 -23.32
C GLY A 30 -14.29 -2.78 -24.27
N LYS A 31 -13.03 -2.41 -23.96
CA LYS A 31 -11.86 -2.85 -24.74
C LYS A 31 -11.40 -4.27 -24.43
N GLY A 32 -11.93 -4.88 -23.37
CA GLY A 32 -11.62 -6.26 -22.99
C GLY A 32 -10.18 -6.38 -22.48
N LEU A 33 -9.40 -7.31 -23.04
CA LEU A 33 -8.02 -7.54 -22.61
C LEU A 33 -7.07 -6.50 -23.26
N VAL A 34 -6.44 -5.65 -22.44
CA VAL A 34 -5.55 -4.58 -22.87
C VAL A 34 -4.14 -4.83 -22.36
N LEU A 35 -3.14 -4.59 -23.22
CA LEU A 35 -1.73 -4.66 -22.86
C LEU A 35 -1.37 -3.51 -21.92
N ALA A 36 -0.72 -3.81 -20.80
CA ALA A 36 -0.21 -2.81 -19.87
C ALA A 36 0.98 -2.06 -20.49
N PRO A 37 0.90 -0.74 -20.70
CA PRO A 37 2.03 0.03 -21.20
C PRO A 37 3.19 0.00 -20.19
N GLN A 38 4.42 -0.23 -20.68
CA GLN A 38 5.62 -0.25 -19.83
C GLN A 38 6.23 1.14 -19.62
N THR A 39 5.89 2.10 -20.49
CA THR A 39 6.49 3.45 -20.50
C THR A 39 5.68 4.48 -19.74
N THR A 40 4.39 4.26 -19.53
CA THR A 40 3.47 5.19 -18.88
C THR A 40 2.53 4.47 -17.92
N LEU A 41 2.16 5.15 -16.84
CA LEU A 41 1.17 4.69 -15.85
C LEU A 41 -0.15 5.49 -15.93
N ALA A 42 -0.27 6.39 -16.91
CA ALA A 42 -1.50 7.14 -17.13
C ALA A 42 -2.60 6.18 -17.63
N LEU A 43 -3.78 6.25 -17.01
CA LEU A 43 -4.90 5.39 -17.37
C LEU A 43 -5.70 5.91 -18.57
N ASP A 44 -5.56 7.19 -18.95
CA ASP A 44 -6.12 7.79 -20.18
C ASP A 44 -7.57 7.37 -20.54
N GLY A 45 -8.42 7.20 -19.52
CA GLY A 45 -9.84 6.81 -19.67
C GLY A 45 -10.12 5.30 -19.67
N LEU A 46 -9.12 4.46 -19.40
CA LEU A 46 -9.28 3.03 -19.13
C LEU A 46 -9.77 2.81 -17.69
N ASP A 47 -10.61 1.80 -17.50
CA ASP A 47 -11.14 1.36 -16.20
C ASP A 47 -10.71 -0.10 -15.92
N PRO A 48 -9.52 -0.32 -15.35
CA PRO A 48 -9.01 -1.66 -15.09
C PRO A 48 -9.89 -2.43 -14.09
N ALA A 49 -10.37 -3.60 -14.50
CA ALA A 49 -11.11 -4.50 -13.64
C ALA A 49 -10.25 -4.98 -12.46
N LEU A 50 -10.67 -4.62 -11.25
CA LEU A 50 -10.02 -5.07 -10.01
C LEU A 50 -10.52 -6.44 -9.54
N GLU A 51 -11.74 -6.82 -9.93
CA GLU A 51 -12.41 -8.05 -9.52
C GLU A 51 -12.99 -8.78 -10.73
N GLY A 52 -13.24 -10.07 -10.57
CA GLY A 52 -13.84 -10.94 -11.59
C GLY A 52 -12.93 -12.06 -12.09
N GLU A 53 -13.52 -12.90 -12.93
CA GLU A 53 -12.84 -13.95 -13.68
C GLU A 53 -13.15 -13.73 -15.17
N PHE A 54 -12.13 -13.82 -15.99
CA PHE A 54 -12.20 -13.54 -17.41
C PHE A 54 -11.63 -14.72 -18.19
N GLU A 55 -12.37 -15.16 -19.21
CA GLU A 55 -11.90 -16.17 -20.14
C GLU A 55 -11.08 -15.50 -21.25
N VAL A 56 -9.86 -16.00 -21.47
CA VAL A 56 -8.95 -15.54 -22.52
C VAL A 56 -8.61 -16.73 -23.43
N GLN A 57 -8.75 -16.53 -24.74
CA GLN A 57 -8.35 -17.52 -25.74
C GLN A 57 -6.84 -17.43 -25.95
N THR A 58 -6.13 -18.55 -25.78
CA THR A 58 -4.68 -18.67 -26.02
C THR A 58 -4.41 -19.70 -27.12
N THR A 59 -3.19 -19.72 -27.65
CA THR A 59 -2.74 -20.73 -28.64
C THR A 59 -2.88 -22.17 -28.14
N ASN A 60 -2.79 -22.38 -26.83
CA ASN A 60 -2.89 -23.69 -26.18
C ASN A 60 -4.29 -24.00 -25.62
N GLY A 61 -5.29 -23.17 -25.89
CA GLY A 61 -6.68 -23.37 -25.47
C GLY A 61 -7.26 -22.23 -24.63
N LYS A 62 -8.41 -22.50 -23.99
CA LYS A 62 -9.08 -21.54 -23.10
C LYS A 62 -8.35 -21.40 -21.78
N LEU A 63 -8.08 -20.18 -21.35
CA LEU A 63 -7.43 -19.86 -20.10
C LEU A 63 -8.31 -18.95 -19.25
N ILE A 64 -8.53 -19.32 -18.00
CA ILE A 64 -9.24 -18.47 -17.04
C ILE A 64 -8.22 -17.62 -16.30
N VAL A 65 -8.44 -16.30 -16.31
CA VAL A 65 -7.60 -15.33 -15.63
C VAL A 65 -8.40 -14.47 -14.66
N THR A 66 -7.76 -14.10 -13.56
CA THR A 66 -8.32 -13.20 -12.54
C THR A 66 -7.37 -12.03 -12.27
N PRO A 67 -7.86 -10.82 -11.96
CA PRO A 67 -7.01 -9.72 -11.52
C PRO A 67 -6.26 -10.04 -10.22
N VAL A 68 -5.12 -9.39 -10.01
CA VAL A 68 -4.30 -9.57 -8.80
C VAL A 68 -5.06 -9.14 -7.55
N PHE A 69 -5.83 -8.06 -7.65
CA PHE A 69 -6.60 -7.53 -6.54
C PHE A 69 -7.69 -8.50 -6.06
N ALA A 70 -8.36 -9.22 -6.98
CA ALA A 70 -9.31 -10.27 -6.62
C ALA A 70 -8.68 -11.36 -5.74
N ARG A 71 -7.50 -11.86 -6.13
CA ARG A 71 -6.75 -12.86 -5.35
C ARG A 71 -6.26 -12.30 -4.03
N LEU A 72 -5.80 -11.04 -4.02
CA LEU A 72 -5.41 -10.34 -2.80
C LEU A 72 -6.60 -10.23 -1.83
N ARG A 73 -7.80 -9.87 -2.32
CA ARG A 73 -9.00 -9.76 -1.49
C ARG A 73 -9.35 -11.10 -0.85
N ALA A 74 -9.32 -12.19 -1.60
CA ALA A 74 -9.52 -13.54 -1.07
C ALA A 74 -8.46 -13.89 0.00
N HIS A 75 -7.19 -13.57 -0.27
CA HIS A 75 -6.11 -13.78 0.69
C HIS A 75 -6.27 -12.94 1.97
N LEU A 76 -6.82 -11.74 1.89
CA LEU A 76 -7.04 -10.84 3.03
C LEU A 76 -8.21 -11.27 3.94
N GLN A 77 -9.10 -12.15 3.49
CA GLN A 77 -10.23 -12.63 4.30
C GLN A 77 -9.79 -13.35 5.58
N GLN A 78 -8.60 -13.95 5.58
CA GLN A 78 -8.03 -14.63 6.75
C GLN A 78 -7.30 -13.69 7.72
N TYR A 79 -7.25 -12.38 7.44
CA TYR A 79 -6.54 -11.39 8.26
C TYR A 79 -7.56 -10.47 8.96
N THR A 80 -8.42 -11.06 9.78
CA THR A 80 -9.36 -10.28 10.59
C THR A 80 -8.64 -9.54 11.74
N PRO A 81 -9.11 -8.36 12.16
CA PRO A 81 -8.57 -7.67 13.34
C PRO A 81 -8.55 -8.54 14.61
N GLU A 82 -9.53 -9.43 14.76
CA GLU A 82 -9.62 -10.40 15.85
C GLU A 82 -8.45 -11.39 15.83
N GLN A 83 -8.13 -11.96 14.67
CA GLN A 83 -6.96 -12.85 14.53
C GLN A 83 -5.65 -12.08 14.73
N ALA A 84 -5.58 -10.84 14.26
CA ALA A 84 -4.42 -9.98 14.47
C ALA A 84 -4.18 -9.68 15.95
N MET A 85 -5.24 -9.55 16.77
CA MET A 85 -5.12 -9.40 18.22
C MET A 85 -4.43 -10.61 18.85
N THR A 86 -4.78 -11.84 18.44
CA THR A 86 -4.14 -13.05 18.98
C THR A 86 -2.63 -13.09 18.71
N ILE A 87 -2.19 -12.55 17.58
CA ILE A 87 -0.78 -12.58 17.16
C ILE A 87 0.00 -11.40 17.77
N CYS A 88 -0.53 -10.18 17.63
CA CYS A 88 0.18 -8.94 17.95
C CYS A 88 -0.15 -8.38 19.34
N GLY A 89 -1.23 -8.83 19.97
CA GLY A 89 -1.74 -8.28 21.23
C GLY A 89 -2.40 -6.90 21.12
N THR A 90 -2.61 -6.40 19.91
CA THR A 90 -3.25 -5.09 19.67
C THR A 90 -4.77 -5.23 19.64
N ASP A 91 -5.46 -4.33 20.33
CA ASP A 91 -6.92 -4.29 20.35
C ASP A 91 -7.52 -4.11 18.93
N PRO A 92 -8.55 -4.90 18.53
CA PRO A 92 -9.17 -4.84 17.21
C PRO A 92 -9.70 -3.45 16.84
N ASP A 93 -10.21 -2.68 17.79
CA ASP A 93 -10.77 -1.36 17.52
C ASP A 93 -9.68 -0.33 17.27
N THR A 94 -8.51 -0.50 17.89
CA THR A 94 -7.31 0.30 17.56
C THR A 94 -6.87 0.05 16.12
N ILE A 95 -6.86 -1.22 15.67
CA ILE A 95 -6.51 -1.59 14.30
C ILE A 95 -7.50 -0.95 13.29
N ARG A 96 -8.80 -1.07 13.55
CA ARG A 96 -9.85 -0.47 12.71
C ARG A 96 -9.78 1.06 12.70
N GLY A 97 -9.53 1.66 13.85
CA GLY A 97 -9.37 3.11 14.01
C GLY A 97 -8.24 3.61 13.13
N LEU A 98 -7.05 3.02 13.27
CA LEU A 98 -5.89 3.37 12.47
C LEU A 98 -6.13 3.20 10.96
N ALA A 99 -6.77 2.10 10.55
CA ALA A 99 -7.08 1.86 9.14
C ALA A 99 -8.02 2.93 8.55
N ARG A 100 -9.07 3.31 9.31
CA ARG A 100 -10.01 4.36 8.91
C ARG A 100 -9.38 5.75 8.91
N ASP A 101 -8.53 6.03 9.89
CA ASP A 101 -7.81 7.31 9.98
C ASP A 101 -6.83 7.44 8.80
N LEU A 102 -6.11 6.37 8.46
CA LEU A 102 -5.22 6.33 7.30
C LEU A 102 -5.97 6.54 5.98
N ALA A 103 -7.14 5.90 5.83
CA ALA A 103 -7.99 6.05 4.64
C ALA A 103 -8.59 7.46 4.50
N LYS A 104 -8.93 8.11 5.62
CA LYS A 104 -9.51 9.48 5.63
C LYS A 104 -8.46 10.59 5.62
N ALA A 105 -7.21 10.28 5.97
CA ALA A 105 -6.15 11.27 6.06
C ALA A 105 -5.92 11.97 4.71
N ARG A 106 -5.79 13.29 4.73
CA ARG A 106 -5.43 14.08 3.54
C ARG A 106 -4.02 13.74 3.03
N ALA A 107 -3.10 13.50 3.96
CA ALA A 107 -1.73 13.10 3.72
C ALA A 107 -1.22 12.35 4.95
N ALA A 108 -0.73 11.12 4.76
CA ALA A 108 -0.13 10.33 5.82
C ALA A 108 1.30 9.93 5.42
N THR A 109 2.26 10.11 6.33
CA THR A 109 3.63 9.66 6.15
C THR A 109 3.96 8.62 7.21
N CYS A 110 4.50 7.48 6.81
CA CYS A 110 5.18 6.61 7.76
C CYS A 110 6.68 6.91 7.75
N ILE A 111 7.21 7.18 8.94
CA ILE A 111 8.65 7.27 9.16
C ILE A 111 9.11 5.88 9.57
N SER A 112 9.51 5.10 8.58
CA SER A 112 10.06 3.76 8.79
C SER A 112 11.30 3.84 9.69
N GLN A 113 11.45 2.89 10.60
CA GLN A 113 12.63 2.79 11.45
C GLN A 113 13.59 1.76 10.85
N SER A 114 14.90 1.89 11.08
CA SER A 114 15.94 0.92 10.67
C SER A 114 15.84 -0.45 11.37
N ASN A 115 14.68 -0.76 11.95
CA ASN A 115 14.45 -1.96 12.72
C ASN A 115 13.87 -3.09 11.85
N PHE A 116 13.16 -2.79 10.76
CA PHE A 116 12.60 -3.83 9.88
C PHE A 116 13.67 -4.73 9.28
N SER A 117 14.82 -4.17 8.90
CA SER A 117 15.97 -4.94 8.38
C SER A 117 16.65 -5.85 9.41
N LYS A 118 16.26 -5.77 10.69
CA LYS A 118 16.78 -6.66 11.75
C LYS A 118 15.88 -7.86 12.00
N PHE A 119 14.66 -7.87 11.43
CA PHE A 119 13.75 -9.00 11.52
C PHE A 119 13.91 -9.89 10.29
N TYR A 120 13.80 -11.21 10.50
CA TYR A 120 13.91 -12.19 9.42
C TYR A 120 12.87 -11.96 8.32
N HIS A 121 11.64 -11.63 8.70
CA HIS A 121 10.53 -11.32 7.79
C HIS A 121 10.32 -9.81 7.58
N GLY A 122 11.40 -9.02 7.62
CA GLY A 122 11.33 -7.56 7.52
C GLY A 122 10.77 -7.08 6.17
N ILE A 123 11.12 -7.77 5.07
CA ILE A 123 10.69 -7.37 3.73
C ILE A 123 9.19 -7.58 3.52
N GLU A 124 8.61 -8.62 4.11
CA GLU A 124 7.17 -8.90 4.07
C GLU A 124 6.40 -7.85 4.87
N MET A 125 6.92 -7.43 6.04
CA MET A 125 6.33 -6.35 6.85
C MET A 125 6.33 -5.03 6.07
N GLU A 126 7.45 -4.68 5.42
CA GLU A 126 7.55 -3.47 4.61
C GLU A 126 6.59 -3.50 3.40
N ARG A 127 6.47 -4.65 2.73
CA ARG A 127 5.51 -4.84 1.62
C ARG A 127 4.06 -4.70 2.08
N ALA A 128 3.71 -5.25 3.24
CA ALA A 128 2.38 -5.11 3.82
C ALA A 128 2.07 -3.64 4.17
N GLN A 129 3.06 -2.92 4.69
CA GLN A 129 2.90 -1.49 4.97
C GLN A 129 2.73 -0.69 3.68
N LEU A 130 3.58 -0.93 2.68
CA LEU A 130 3.46 -0.30 1.36
C LEU A 130 2.09 -0.56 0.73
N LEU A 131 1.53 -1.77 0.89
CA LEU A 131 0.19 -2.10 0.42
C LEU A 131 -0.88 -1.21 1.08
N CYS A 132 -0.83 -1.00 2.40
CA CYS A 132 -1.77 -0.10 3.09
C CYS A 132 -1.69 1.34 2.57
N PHE A 133 -0.48 1.84 2.31
CA PHE A 133 -0.27 3.19 1.74
C PHE A 133 -0.73 3.28 0.28
N ALA A 134 -0.54 2.23 -0.51
CA ALA A 134 -1.01 2.15 -1.89
C ALA A 134 -2.55 2.16 -1.96
N LEU A 135 -3.22 1.35 -1.12
CA LEU A 135 -4.68 1.28 -1.05
C LEU A 135 -5.31 2.59 -0.54
N ALA A 136 -4.68 3.25 0.42
CA ALA A 136 -5.12 4.55 0.92
C ALA A 136 -4.78 5.72 -0.04
N GLY A 137 -4.08 5.46 -1.16
CA GLY A 137 -3.68 6.50 -2.12
C GLY A 137 -2.69 7.52 -1.55
N GLN A 138 -1.90 7.11 -0.55
CA GLN A 138 -0.97 7.96 0.20
C GLN A 138 0.45 7.93 -0.39
N MET A 139 0.57 7.87 -1.72
CA MET A 139 1.83 7.84 -2.45
C MET A 139 1.93 9.03 -3.41
N GLY A 140 3.12 9.63 -3.53
CA GLY A 140 3.40 10.71 -4.49
C GLY A 140 2.77 12.07 -4.16
N ARG A 141 2.01 12.21 -3.06
CA ARG A 141 1.45 13.49 -2.60
C ARG A 141 2.37 14.16 -1.61
N LYS A 142 2.34 15.49 -1.56
CA LYS A 142 3.17 16.27 -0.62
C LYS A 142 2.82 15.92 0.82
N GLY A 143 3.80 15.42 1.58
CA GLY A 143 3.61 15.00 2.97
C GLY A 143 2.92 13.64 3.10
N ALA A 144 2.77 12.90 2.00
CA ALA A 144 2.36 11.50 2.01
C ALA A 144 3.50 10.61 1.52
N GLY A 145 3.59 9.41 2.08
CA GLY A 145 4.50 8.37 1.62
C GLY A 145 5.34 7.74 2.72
N MET A 146 6.36 7.00 2.28
CA MET A 146 7.28 6.29 3.15
C MET A 146 8.59 7.06 3.21
N GLY A 147 9.00 7.47 4.41
CA GLY A 147 10.26 8.15 4.65
C GLY A 147 11.17 7.30 5.52
N PHE A 148 12.48 7.39 5.27
CA PHE A 148 13.49 6.92 6.21
C PHE A 148 13.87 8.09 7.13
N PRO A 149 14.17 7.93 8.43
CA PRO A 149 14.31 9.05 9.36
C PRO A 149 15.45 10.00 8.98
N ILE A 150 16.45 9.48 8.27
CA ILE A 150 17.60 10.23 7.75
C ILE A 150 17.31 10.82 6.36
N CYS A 151 16.37 10.23 5.60
CA CYS A 151 16.02 10.68 4.26
C CYS A 151 14.72 11.49 4.28
N ARG A 152 14.78 12.76 3.90
CA ARG A 152 13.62 13.65 3.93
C ARG A 152 12.48 13.04 3.12
N SER A 153 11.33 12.79 3.77
CA SER A 153 10.09 12.48 3.06
C SER A 153 9.82 13.59 2.04
N THR A 154 9.72 13.23 0.76
CA THR A 154 9.58 14.16 -0.35
C THR A 154 8.45 15.17 -0.07
N GLY A 155 8.80 16.47 -0.02
CA GLY A 155 7.84 17.55 0.22
C GLY A 155 7.73 18.09 1.65
N SER A 156 8.52 17.60 2.62
CA SER A 156 8.66 18.29 3.92
C SER A 156 9.35 19.64 3.69
N ARG A 157 8.61 20.75 3.73
CA ARG A 157 9.23 22.08 3.78
C ARG A 157 10.14 22.10 5.00
N ARG A 158 11.33 22.69 4.86
CA ARG A 158 12.19 23.02 6.00
C ARG A 158 11.31 23.80 6.97
N CYS A 159 10.94 23.21 8.11
CA CYS A 159 10.57 24.05 9.24
C CYS A 159 11.80 24.93 9.45
N PRO A 160 11.70 26.27 9.36
CA PRO A 160 12.84 27.12 9.63
C PRO A 160 13.40 26.66 10.96
N ARG A 161 14.66 26.23 11.00
CA ARG A 161 15.33 26.06 12.29
C ARG A 161 15.32 27.46 12.87
N ARG A 162 14.39 27.73 13.79
CA ARG A 162 14.46 28.94 14.58
C ARG A 162 15.87 28.96 15.18
N PRO A 163 16.61 30.07 15.04
CA PRO A 163 17.88 30.24 15.74
C PRO A 163 17.70 29.83 17.21
N VAL A 164 18.72 29.25 17.82
CA VAL A 164 18.65 28.83 19.23
C VAL A 164 18.24 30.00 20.14
N SER A 165 18.52 31.24 19.73
CA SER A 165 18.08 32.49 20.40
C SER A 165 16.57 32.69 20.43
N ASP A 166 15.82 32.16 19.46
CA ASP A 166 14.39 32.43 19.26
C ASP A 166 13.49 31.28 19.75
N ARG A 167 14.08 30.29 20.42
CA ARG A 167 13.31 29.29 21.14
C ARG A 167 12.80 29.94 22.43
N PRO A 168 11.50 29.86 22.76
CA PRO A 168 11.07 30.28 24.09
C PRO A 168 11.88 29.45 25.11
N ARG A 169 12.65 30.14 25.95
CA ARG A 169 13.35 29.53 27.07
C ARG A 169 12.27 28.82 27.88
N TRP A 170 12.26 27.49 27.84
CA TRP A 170 11.36 26.67 28.64
C TRP A 170 11.61 27.02 30.11
N ARG A 171 10.86 27.98 30.65
CA ARG A 171 10.70 28.13 32.09
C ARG A 171 9.93 26.90 32.51
N SER A 172 10.56 26.05 33.32
CA SER A 172 9.89 25.02 34.07
C SER A 172 8.80 25.68 34.94
N ARG A 173 7.59 25.83 34.40
CA ARG A 173 6.40 25.98 35.24
C ARG A 173 6.12 24.61 35.86
N ARG A 174 6.89 24.29 36.91
CA ARG A 174 6.45 23.39 37.97
C ARG A 174 5.40 24.15 38.79
N SER A 175 4.19 24.26 38.28
CA SER A 175 3.01 24.58 39.10
C SER A 175 1.75 24.50 38.25
N ALA A 176 0.75 23.81 38.81
CA ALA A 176 -0.60 23.57 38.31
C ALA A 176 -0.76 22.41 37.29
N CYS A 177 -0.53 21.19 37.77
CA CYS A 177 -1.21 19.99 37.29
C CYS A 177 -2.35 19.66 38.29
N PRO A 178 -3.65 19.84 37.97
CA PRO A 178 -4.73 19.65 38.94
C PRO A 178 -5.19 18.20 39.15
N TRP A 179 -4.57 17.20 38.52
CA TRP A 179 -5.07 15.81 38.49
C TRP A 179 -4.16 14.79 39.19
N ARG A 180 -3.64 15.15 40.37
CA ARG A 180 -3.00 14.19 41.29
C ARG A 180 -3.48 14.37 42.72
N ARG A 181 -4.79 14.15 42.93
CA ARG A 181 -5.38 13.77 44.23
C ARG A 181 -6.61 12.90 43.97
N GLN A 182 -6.37 11.61 43.73
CA GLN A 182 -7.23 10.48 44.10
C GLN A 182 -6.46 9.21 43.74
N CYS A 183 -6.21 8.39 44.77
CA CYS A 183 -5.37 7.17 44.82
C CYS A 183 -3.85 7.41 44.88
#